data_AF-D3MSQ9-F1
#
_entry.id   AF-D3MSQ9-F1
#
_cell.length_a   1.000
_cell.length_b   1.000
_cell.length_c   1.000
_cell.angle_alpha   90.00
_cell.angle_beta   90.00
_cell.angle_gamma   90.00
#
_symmetry.space_group_name_H-M   'P 1'
#
loop_
_entity.id
_entity.type
_entity.pdbx_description
1 polymer ?
#
loop_
_entity_poly.entity_id
_entity_poly.type
_entity_poly.pdbx_seq_one_letter_code
_entity_poly.pdbx_strand_id
1 'polypeptide(L)'
;MRKLIFNSILKNYKDSLPTIVIISFMICVVFSSLTAQYSQSSYVKKIIENNTTKAQAEFFDVNKSQLKLIKDEKSIKSMSITKSYGNAYIKNRISENILEFNEEYFENFNLRLEDGRMPINQNEIILEKSILQKYNIKLNEVINIRGNKIIESKEGKKEYVNYSIKSKVVGDYVYPSIIENLYKYQDIFISSNNEFNKIINNENLSYNGTIIYKPGVNPISKSAELSYNINSSSDHIVPNSMYNDLNEQIATSSTFTNTDKVTILIAGIIILNISILNSIEASRRQGLIRLLGCSKKKTILIEILKSLIVYLVSCFLAYIVSIFMSKILINEFDFTGSLINPRKANLLLDIKLFIKVIYPLFIIYLATTIYSCKGIFSKTPIEQYNISKDYSSRFIKEFNIKKLENKILINNILSEKLFVISNTIILAFSGHMYLVNYYNNNVPAGVTNNELAFYEKVDLNIYRDLNVKKDIVALEECKINNLSSLNGIKEIYKVQHEDGYEYLNTSQLTTKYTTTDDKG
;
A
#
# COMPACT_ATOMS: atom_id res chain seq x y z
N MET A 1 -51.73 -0.57 -9.42
CA MET A 1 -50.57 -0.09 -8.64
C MET A 1 -49.27 -0.16 -9.45
N ARG A 2 -48.83 -1.34 -9.92
CA ARG A 2 -47.67 -1.50 -10.83
C ARG A 2 -47.69 -0.55 -12.05
N LYS A 3 -48.80 -0.50 -12.79
CA LYS A 3 -48.98 0.39 -13.96
C LYS A 3 -48.92 1.88 -13.61
N LEU A 4 -49.34 2.26 -12.39
CA LEU A 4 -49.28 3.64 -11.88
C LEU A 4 -47.85 4.03 -11.49
N ILE A 5 -47.12 3.13 -10.84
CA ILE A 5 -45.70 3.31 -10.47
C ILE A 5 -44.85 3.42 -11.74
N PHE A 6 -45.02 2.49 -12.68
CA PHE A 6 -44.30 2.48 -13.95
C PHE A 6 -44.60 3.73 -14.79
N ASN A 7 -45.89 4.12 -14.89
CA ASN A 7 -46.27 5.36 -15.57
C ASN A 7 -45.80 6.62 -14.85
N SER A 8 -45.71 6.63 -13.51
CA SER A 8 -45.16 7.78 -12.77
C SER A 8 -43.65 7.95 -13.00
N ILE A 9 -42.92 6.86 -13.28
CA ILE A 9 -41.50 6.91 -13.60
C ILE A 9 -41.29 7.27 -15.08
N LEU A 10 -42.10 6.74 -16.00
CA LEU A 10 -42.01 6.99 -17.44
C LEU A 10 -42.58 8.35 -17.88
N LYS A 11 -43.72 8.80 -17.33
CA LYS A 11 -44.31 10.11 -17.70
C LYS A 11 -43.68 11.30 -16.97
N ASN A 12 -43.18 11.10 -15.75
CA ASN A 12 -42.44 12.12 -14.98
C ASN A 12 -40.93 11.78 -14.90
N TYR A 13 -40.36 11.24 -15.98
CA TYR A 13 -38.95 10.88 -16.01
C TYR A 13 -38.06 12.10 -15.76
N LYS A 14 -38.48 13.30 -16.20
CA LYS A 14 -37.78 14.57 -15.96
C LYS A 14 -37.58 14.88 -14.46
N ASP A 15 -38.52 14.48 -13.61
CA ASP A 15 -38.44 14.70 -12.15
C ASP A 15 -37.51 13.69 -11.47
N SER A 16 -37.28 12.53 -12.10
CA SER A 16 -36.47 11.45 -11.52
C SER A 16 -35.07 11.35 -12.12
N LEU A 17 -34.89 11.87 -13.35
CA LEU A 17 -33.64 11.83 -14.11
C LEU A 17 -32.47 12.53 -13.39
N PRO A 18 -32.61 13.74 -12.82
CA PRO A 18 -31.52 14.38 -12.08
C PRO A 18 -31.05 13.53 -10.89
N THR A 19 -32.01 12.92 -10.19
CA THR A 19 -31.72 12.05 -9.04
C THR A 19 -30.98 10.79 -9.47
N ILE A 20 -31.41 10.17 -10.58
CA ILE A 20 -30.72 9.01 -11.16
C ILE A 20 -29.29 9.39 -11.53
N VAL A 21 -29.10 10.49 -12.25
CA VAL A 21 -27.78 10.94 -12.72
C VAL A 21 -26.85 11.19 -11.54
N ILE A 22 -27.31 11.89 -10.50
CA ILE A 22 -26.42 12.24 -9.39
C ILE A 22 -26.11 11.01 -8.51
N ILE A 23 -27.09 10.17 -8.18
CA ILE A 23 -26.83 8.93 -7.44
C ILE A 23 -25.86 8.04 -8.24
N SER A 24 -26.09 7.92 -9.55
CA SER A 24 -25.21 7.14 -10.44
C SER A 24 -23.79 7.70 -10.45
N PHE A 25 -23.65 9.02 -10.55
CA PHE A 25 -22.37 9.70 -10.54
C PHE A 25 -21.63 9.52 -9.20
N MET A 26 -22.33 9.66 -8.07
CA MET A 26 -21.75 9.46 -6.73
C MET A 26 -21.26 8.03 -6.53
N ILE A 27 -22.09 7.03 -6.88
CA ILE A 27 -21.66 5.62 -6.85
C ILE A 27 -20.48 5.43 -7.80
N CYS A 28 -20.54 6.03 -8.99
CA CYS A 28 -19.51 5.89 -10.01
C CYS A 28 -18.16 6.38 -9.50
N VAL A 29 -18.09 7.59 -8.95
CA VAL A 29 -16.84 8.20 -8.45
C VAL A 29 -16.20 7.33 -7.36
N VAL A 30 -16.99 6.92 -6.37
CA VAL A 30 -16.48 6.10 -5.25
C VAL A 30 -16.02 4.73 -5.76
N PHE A 31 -16.88 4.04 -6.51
CA PHE A 31 -16.58 2.70 -6.99
C PHE A 31 -15.43 2.70 -7.99
N SER A 32 -15.33 3.70 -8.86
CA SER A 32 -14.27 3.76 -9.86
C SER A 32 -12.90 3.98 -9.23
N SER A 33 -12.83 4.83 -8.20
CA SER A 33 -11.59 5.10 -7.43
C SER A 33 -11.12 3.85 -6.71
N LEU A 34 -12.00 3.19 -5.97
CA LEU A 34 -11.68 1.95 -5.25
C LEU A 34 -11.24 0.83 -6.19
N THR A 35 -11.92 0.69 -7.32
CA THR A 35 -11.58 -0.31 -8.34
C THR A 35 -10.22 -0.02 -8.97
N ALA A 36 -9.90 1.26 -9.23
CA ALA A 36 -8.60 1.66 -9.76
C ALA A 36 -7.48 1.37 -8.76
N GLN A 37 -7.66 1.76 -7.49
CA GLN A 37 -6.73 1.45 -6.41
C GLN A 37 -6.52 -0.06 -6.26
N TYR A 38 -7.60 -0.84 -6.17
CA TYR A 38 -7.52 -2.29 -6.05
C TYR A 38 -6.79 -2.95 -7.23
N SER A 39 -7.07 -2.48 -8.45
CA SER A 39 -6.42 -2.96 -9.68
C SER A 39 -4.92 -2.67 -9.66
N GLN A 40 -4.54 -1.45 -9.30
CA GLN A 40 -3.14 -1.03 -9.21
C GLN A 40 -2.38 -1.78 -8.11
N SER A 41 -2.94 -1.86 -6.90
CA SER A 41 -2.33 -2.61 -5.79
C SER A 41 -2.15 -4.08 -6.13
N SER A 42 -3.14 -4.71 -6.78
CA SER A 42 -3.04 -6.11 -7.22
C SER A 42 -1.98 -6.32 -8.30
N TYR A 43 -1.82 -5.35 -9.21
CA TYR A 43 -0.78 -5.38 -10.24
C TYR A 43 0.62 -5.19 -9.65
N VAL A 44 0.81 -4.18 -8.80
CA VAL A 44 2.08 -3.92 -8.10
C VAL A 44 2.47 -5.15 -7.28
N LYS A 45 1.53 -5.72 -6.51
CA LYS A 45 1.71 -7.00 -5.82
C LYS A 45 2.27 -8.08 -6.75
N LYS A 46 1.59 -8.32 -7.86
CA LYS A 46 1.96 -9.40 -8.80
C LYS A 46 3.35 -9.16 -9.38
N ILE A 47 3.70 -7.90 -9.67
CA ILE A 47 5.06 -7.56 -10.09
C ILE A 47 6.05 -7.91 -9.00
N ILE A 48 5.80 -7.48 -7.77
CA ILE A 48 6.77 -7.71 -6.70
C ILE A 48 6.92 -9.21 -6.44
N GLU A 49 5.82 -9.96 -6.29
CA GLU A 49 5.84 -11.43 -6.11
C GLU A 49 6.57 -12.18 -7.24
N ASN A 50 6.49 -11.67 -8.47
CA ASN A 50 7.17 -12.26 -9.62
C ASN A 50 8.67 -11.92 -9.68
N ASN A 51 9.10 -10.87 -8.98
CA ASN A 51 10.46 -10.37 -9.08
C ASN A 51 11.27 -10.60 -7.80
N THR A 52 10.64 -10.59 -6.62
CA THR A 52 11.30 -10.82 -5.34
C THR A 52 11.20 -12.27 -4.92
N THR A 53 12.01 -12.65 -3.92
CA THR A 53 11.90 -13.95 -3.27
C THR A 53 10.52 -14.12 -2.62
N LYS A 54 9.93 -15.32 -2.76
CA LYS A 54 8.68 -15.72 -2.06
C LYS A 54 8.93 -16.14 -0.60
N ALA A 55 10.17 -16.05 -0.15
CA ALA A 55 10.59 -16.39 1.18
C ALA A 55 9.97 -15.48 2.25
N GLN A 56 9.53 -16.10 3.35
CA GLN A 56 9.05 -15.39 4.53
C GLN A 56 10.19 -15.11 5.53
N ALA A 57 11.26 -15.89 5.47
CA ALA A 57 12.48 -15.68 6.25
C ALA A 57 13.68 -16.22 5.48
N GLU A 58 14.86 -15.74 5.84
CA GLU A 58 16.14 -16.16 5.28
C GLU A 58 17.05 -16.62 6.41
N PHE A 59 17.88 -17.62 6.14
CA PHE A 59 18.91 -18.06 7.07
C PHE A 59 20.29 -18.01 6.43
N PHE A 60 21.28 -17.65 7.24
CA PHE A 60 22.64 -17.40 6.78
C PHE A 60 23.66 -18.03 7.71
N ASP A 61 24.72 -18.56 7.10
CA ASP A 61 25.91 -19.09 7.75
C ASP A 61 25.61 -20.15 8.83
N VAL A 62 24.58 -20.97 8.59
CA VAL A 62 24.26 -22.06 9.51
C VAL A 62 25.11 -23.28 9.21
N ASN A 63 25.54 -24.00 10.24
CA ASN A 63 26.28 -25.25 10.08
C ASN A 63 25.33 -26.45 9.90
N LYS A 64 25.90 -27.64 9.68
CA LYS A 64 25.12 -28.86 9.41
C LYS A 64 24.21 -29.28 10.57
N SER A 65 24.62 -29.09 11.83
CA SER A 65 23.79 -29.45 12.99
C SER A 65 22.63 -28.47 13.18
N GLN A 66 22.89 -27.17 13.00
CA GLN A 66 21.86 -26.13 13.02
C GLN A 66 20.86 -26.31 11.87
N LEU A 67 21.32 -26.59 10.64
CA LEU A 67 20.45 -26.87 9.51
C LEU A 67 19.50 -28.05 9.79
N LYS A 68 19.96 -29.07 10.52
CA LYS A 68 19.11 -30.20 10.90
C LYS A 68 17.97 -29.77 11.82
N LEU A 69 18.25 -28.91 12.81
CA LEU A 69 17.23 -28.34 13.70
C LEU A 69 16.20 -27.53 12.92
N ILE A 70 16.63 -26.75 11.92
CA ILE A 70 15.72 -25.98 11.05
C ILE A 70 14.87 -26.94 10.21
N LYS A 71 15.46 -27.98 9.60
CA LYS A 71 14.73 -28.98 8.79
C LYS A 71 13.66 -29.75 9.56
N ASP A 72 13.91 -30.01 10.84
CA ASP A 72 13.00 -30.80 11.68
C ASP A 72 11.83 -29.97 12.23
N GLU A 73 11.80 -28.64 11.98
CA GLU A 73 10.73 -27.76 12.44
C GLU A 73 9.41 -28.00 11.68
N LYS A 74 8.34 -28.26 12.43
CA LYS A 74 7.03 -28.62 11.88
C LYS A 74 6.30 -27.42 11.29
N SER A 75 6.62 -26.19 11.69
CA SER A 75 5.98 -24.98 11.16
C SER A 75 6.42 -24.64 9.73
N ILE A 76 7.51 -25.24 9.23
CA ILE A 76 8.04 -24.99 7.89
C ILE A 76 7.26 -25.82 6.86
N LYS A 77 6.85 -25.16 5.77
CA LYS A 77 6.18 -25.77 4.62
C LYS A 77 7.20 -26.23 3.58
N SER A 78 8.13 -25.35 3.23
CA SER A 78 9.22 -25.61 2.30
C SER A 78 10.42 -24.72 2.61
N MET A 79 11.59 -25.13 2.16
CA MET A 79 12.83 -24.42 2.40
C MET A 79 13.73 -24.52 1.17
N SER A 80 14.30 -23.40 0.73
CA SER A 80 15.43 -23.43 -0.19
C SER A 80 16.72 -23.50 0.62
N ILE A 81 17.69 -24.26 0.12
CA ILE A 81 18.97 -24.48 0.75
C ILE A 81 20.03 -24.34 -0.32
N THR A 82 21.03 -23.55 0.01
CA THR A 82 22.29 -23.45 -0.72
C THR A 82 23.42 -23.82 0.19
N LYS A 83 24.44 -24.40 -0.42
CA LYS A 83 25.65 -24.84 0.25
C LYS A 83 26.83 -24.20 -0.45
N SER A 84 27.57 -23.37 0.28
CA SER A 84 28.63 -22.53 -0.30
C SER A 84 30.00 -23.18 -0.24
N TYR A 85 30.64 -23.27 -1.41
CA TYR A 85 32.01 -23.75 -1.60
C TYR A 85 33.02 -22.59 -1.74
N GLY A 86 32.61 -21.37 -1.42
CA GLY A 86 33.44 -20.17 -1.54
C GLY A 86 33.38 -19.57 -2.94
N ASN A 87 34.40 -18.78 -3.28
CA ASN A 87 34.39 -17.95 -4.48
C ASN A 87 35.09 -18.66 -5.65
N ALA A 88 34.47 -18.55 -6.82
CA ALA A 88 34.98 -19.00 -8.10
C ALA A 88 35.47 -17.86 -8.97
N TYR A 89 36.54 -18.15 -9.70
CA TYR A 89 37.13 -17.38 -10.77
C TYR A 89 37.10 -18.16 -12.08
N ILE A 90 36.30 -17.67 -13.01
CA ILE A 90 36.36 -18.03 -14.43
C ILE A 90 37.31 -17.06 -15.12
N LYS A 91 38.28 -17.60 -15.88
CA LYS A 91 39.30 -16.83 -16.62
C LYS A 91 40.02 -15.76 -15.76
N ASN A 92 40.19 -16.03 -14.45
CA ASN A 92 40.79 -15.12 -13.44
C ASN A 92 40.12 -13.74 -13.31
N ARG A 93 38.83 -13.59 -13.64
CA ARG A 93 38.13 -12.28 -13.63
C ARG A 93 36.79 -12.24 -12.89
N ILE A 94 36.15 -13.38 -12.73
CA ILE A 94 34.88 -13.51 -12.01
C ILE A 94 35.18 -13.80 -10.53
N SER A 95 34.41 -13.28 -9.56
CA SER A 95 34.48 -13.67 -8.15
C SER A 95 33.07 -13.90 -7.66
N GLU A 96 32.50 -15.04 -8.00
CA GLU A 96 31.10 -15.39 -7.69
C GLU A 96 31.06 -16.59 -6.77
N ASN A 97 29.98 -16.74 -5.99
CA ASN A 97 29.88 -17.91 -5.12
C ASN A 97 29.66 -19.17 -5.95
N ILE A 98 30.31 -20.26 -5.57
CA ILE A 98 29.93 -21.59 -6.03
C ILE A 98 28.94 -22.17 -5.03
N LEU A 99 27.71 -22.39 -5.50
CA LEU A 99 26.61 -22.87 -4.69
C LEU A 99 26.09 -24.21 -5.23
N GLU A 100 26.04 -25.22 -4.36
CA GLU A 100 25.10 -26.33 -4.54
C GLU A 100 23.74 -25.86 -4.04
N PHE A 101 22.67 -26.23 -4.73
CA PHE A 101 21.31 -25.77 -4.46
C PHE A 101 20.32 -26.93 -4.53
N ASN A 102 19.17 -26.80 -3.85
CA ASN A 102 18.02 -27.67 -4.04
C ASN A 102 17.01 -27.07 -5.03
N GLU A 103 16.10 -27.89 -5.56
CA GLU A 103 15.12 -27.48 -6.57
C GLU A 103 14.28 -26.28 -6.09
N GLU A 104 13.93 -26.23 -4.79
CA GLU A 104 13.16 -25.14 -4.20
C GLU A 104 13.85 -23.77 -4.28
N TYR A 105 15.18 -23.73 -4.43
CA TYR A 105 15.91 -22.47 -4.58
C TYR A 105 15.52 -21.73 -5.87
N PHE A 106 15.43 -22.44 -6.99
CA PHE A 106 15.05 -21.83 -8.27
C PHE A 106 13.62 -21.28 -8.22
N GLU A 107 12.70 -22.01 -7.60
CA GLU A 107 11.30 -21.58 -7.47
C GLU A 107 11.13 -20.39 -6.52
N ASN A 108 11.84 -20.39 -5.38
CA ASN A 108 11.71 -19.34 -4.36
C ASN A 108 12.27 -17.99 -4.84
N PHE A 109 13.38 -18.01 -5.58
CA PHE A 109 14.01 -16.82 -6.14
C PHE A 109 13.49 -16.46 -7.54
N ASN A 110 12.45 -17.15 -8.03
CA ASN A 110 11.89 -16.96 -9.37
C ASN A 110 12.94 -17.00 -10.50
N LEU A 111 13.96 -17.85 -10.33
CA LEU A 111 14.99 -18.07 -11.34
C LEU A 111 14.41 -18.90 -12.48
N ARG A 112 14.75 -18.55 -13.71
CA ARG A 112 14.32 -19.30 -14.88
C ARG A 112 15.53 -19.78 -15.66
N LEU A 113 15.55 -21.08 -15.96
CA LEU A 113 16.48 -21.64 -16.93
C LEU A 113 16.08 -21.13 -18.33
N GLU A 114 17.02 -20.52 -19.06
CA GLU A 114 16.75 -19.98 -20.39
C GLU A 114 17.07 -21.00 -21.48
N ASP A 115 18.30 -21.51 -21.51
CA ASP A 115 18.74 -22.57 -22.40
C ASP A 115 19.46 -23.71 -21.63
N GLY A 116 19.41 -24.92 -22.19
CA GLY A 116 20.07 -26.11 -21.64
C GLY A 116 19.26 -26.84 -20.57
N ARG A 117 19.94 -27.35 -19.53
CA ARG A 117 19.32 -28.10 -18.42
C ARG A 117 20.02 -27.86 -17.09
N MET A 118 19.37 -28.26 -15.99
CA MET A 118 19.97 -28.28 -14.66
C MET A 118 21.19 -29.23 -14.59
N PRO A 119 22.18 -28.93 -13.73
CA PRO A 119 23.34 -29.78 -13.54
C PRO A 119 22.96 -31.03 -12.75
N ILE A 120 23.26 -32.21 -13.30
CA ILE A 120 22.91 -33.51 -12.70
C ILE A 120 24.19 -34.32 -12.44
N ASN A 121 25.08 -34.36 -13.43
CA ASN A 121 26.31 -35.14 -13.32
C ASN A 121 27.42 -34.37 -12.61
N GLN A 122 28.46 -35.11 -12.24
CA GLN A 122 29.66 -34.57 -11.64
C GLN A 122 30.31 -33.50 -12.52
N ASN A 123 30.66 -32.38 -11.88
CA ASN A 123 31.30 -31.21 -12.50
C ASN A 123 30.46 -30.55 -13.62
N GLU A 124 29.14 -30.74 -13.62
CA GLU A 124 28.23 -29.91 -14.41
C GLU A 124 27.86 -28.64 -13.67
N ILE A 125 27.79 -27.52 -14.40
CA ILE A 125 27.42 -26.21 -13.86
C ILE A 125 26.40 -25.52 -14.75
N ILE A 126 25.67 -24.59 -14.16
CA ILE A 126 24.91 -23.58 -14.88
C ILE A 126 25.40 -22.19 -14.45
N LEU A 127 25.31 -21.24 -15.36
CA LEU A 127 25.82 -19.88 -15.18
C LEU A 127 24.73 -18.88 -15.54
N GLU A 128 24.80 -17.69 -14.95
CA GLU A 128 23.90 -16.61 -15.34
C GLU A 128 24.20 -16.19 -16.79
N LYS A 129 23.16 -15.91 -17.57
CA LYS A 129 23.27 -15.67 -19.03
C LYS A 129 24.26 -14.56 -19.39
N SER A 130 24.31 -13.46 -18.63
CA SER A 130 25.26 -12.37 -18.90
C SER A 130 26.72 -12.81 -18.73
N ILE A 131 27.02 -13.80 -17.88
CA ILE A 131 28.36 -14.41 -17.78
C ILE A 131 28.72 -15.09 -19.11
N LEU A 132 27.83 -15.92 -19.67
CA LEU A 132 28.10 -16.62 -20.92
C LEU A 132 28.41 -15.63 -22.05
N GLN A 133 27.59 -14.58 -22.16
CA GLN A 133 27.74 -13.53 -23.17
C GLN A 133 29.05 -12.75 -22.99
N LYS A 134 29.32 -12.28 -21.78
CA LYS A 134 30.50 -11.46 -21.46
C LYS A 134 31.82 -12.18 -21.73
N TYR A 135 31.87 -13.50 -21.51
CA TYR A 135 33.09 -14.29 -21.66
C TYR A 135 33.10 -15.20 -22.89
N ASN A 136 32.09 -15.08 -23.75
CA ASN A 136 31.90 -15.87 -24.97
C ASN A 136 32.01 -17.39 -24.69
N ILE A 137 31.36 -17.85 -23.62
CA ILE A 137 31.32 -19.26 -23.22
C ILE A 137 30.09 -19.90 -23.85
N LYS A 138 30.26 -21.03 -24.51
CA LYS A 138 29.16 -21.76 -25.16
C LYS A 138 28.60 -22.84 -24.25
N LEU A 139 27.32 -23.17 -24.44
CA LEU A 139 26.74 -24.36 -23.83
C LEU A 139 27.49 -25.62 -24.27
N ASN A 140 27.61 -26.57 -23.34
CA ASN A 140 28.43 -27.78 -23.42
C ASN A 140 29.94 -27.57 -23.47
N GLU A 141 30.44 -26.32 -23.38
CA GLU A 141 31.88 -26.05 -23.24
C GLU A 141 32.39 -26.51 -21.88
N VAL A 142 33.62 -27.03 -21.85
CA VAL A 142 34.33 -27.38 -20.62
C VAL A 142 35.26 -26.24 -20.25
N ILE A 143 35.00 -25.60 -19.11
CA ILE A 143 35.77 -24.48 -18.58
C ILE A 143 36.52 -24.90 -17.31
N ASN A 144 37.65 -24.26 -17.03
CA ASN A 144 38.35 -24.46 -15.76
C ASN A 144 37.91 -23.42 -14.74
N ILE A 145 37.29 -23.87 -13.65
CA ILE A 145 36.90 -23.04 -12.51
C ILE A 145 38.02 -23.12 -11.48
N ARG A 146 38.62 -21.99 -11.14
CA ARG A 146 39.53 -21.87 -10.01
C ARG A 146 38.80 -21.18 -8.88
N GLY A 147 39.13 -21.47 -7.63
CA GLY A 147 38.46 -20.78 -6.54
C GLY A 147 39.17 -20.97 -5.22
N ASN A 148 38.65 -20.26 -4.23
CA ASN A 148 39.15 -20.33 -2.88
C ASN A 148 38.02 -20.27 -1.86
N LYS A 149 38.20 -21.02 -0.77
CA LYS A 149 37.38 -20.93 0.43
C LYS A 149 38.24 -20.56 1.62
N ILE A 150 37.75 -19.62 2.43
CA ILE A 150 38.35 -19.27 3.71
C ILE A 150 37.62 -20.07 4.79
N ILE A 151 38.37 -20.79 5.61
CA ILE A 151 37.87 -21.57 6.74
C ILE A 151 38.48 -20.97 8.00
N GLU A 152 37.64 -20.59 8.96
CA GLU A 152 38.10 -20.08 10.24
C GLU A 152 38.10 -21.22 11.27
N SER A 153 39.25 -21.46 11.89
CA SER A 153 39.38 -22.48 12.94
C SER A 153 38.74 -22.00 14.24
N LYS A 154 38.45 -22.93 15.16
CA LYS A 154 37.97 -22.62 16.52
C LYS A 154 38.93 -21.73 17.32
N GLU A 155 40.19 -21.60 16.90
CA GLU A 155 41.20 -20.71 17.49
C GLU A 155 41.30 -19.35 16.77
N GLY A 156 40.43 -19.07 15.80
CA GLY A 156 40.45 -17.83 15.00
C GLY A 156 41.54 -17.80 13.91
N LYS A 157 42.18 -18.93 13.59
CA LYS A 157 43.15 -19.01 12.49
C LYS A 157 42.41 -19.24 11.17
N LYS A 158 42.72 -18.41 10.16
CA LYS A 158 42.14 -18.52 8.82
C LYS A 158 42.98 -19.43 7.93
N GLU A 159 42.38 -20.51 7.46
CA GLU A 159 42.93 -21.44 6.48
C GLU A 159 42.33 -21.14 5.10
N TYR A 160 43.17 -21.16 4.06
CA TYR A 160 42.76 -20.87 2.68
C TYR A 160 42.84 -22.15 1.86
N VAL A 161 41.69 -22.69 1.47
CA VAL A 161 41.58 -23.86 0.61
C VAL A 161 41.39 -23.40 -0.82
N ASN A 162 42.38 -23.67 -1.69
CA ASN A 162 42.31 -23.35 -3.11
C ASN A 162 41.96 -24.60 -3.93
N TYR A 163 41.20 -24.43 -5.01
CA TYR A 163 40.82 -25.52 -5.90
C TYR A 163 40.85 -25.10 -7.38
N SER A 164 40.98 -26.10 -8.26
CA SER A 164 40.84 -25.95 -9.71
C SER A 164 40.15 -27.17 -10.29
N ILE A 165 38.97 -26.99 -10.88
CA ILE A 165 38.12 -28.07 -11.40
C ILE A 165 37.71 -27.75 -12.83
N LYS A 166 37.79 -28.76 -13.71
CA LYS A 166 37.22 -28.67 -15.06
C LYS A 166 35.73 -29.01 -15.01
N SER A 167 34.91 -28.05 -15.43
CA SER A 167 33.46 -28.14 -15.34
C SER A 167 32.80 -27.90 -16.68
N LYS A 168 31.75 -28.67 -16.98
CA LYS A 168 30.95 -28.53 -18.19
C LYS A 168 29.77 -27.59 -17.95
N VAL A 169 29.63 -26.56 -18.78
CA VAL A 169 28.46 -25.67 -18.74
C VAL A 169 27.29 -26.37 -19.42
N VAL A 170 26.21 -26.67 -18.70
CA VAL A 170 25.08 -27.45 -19.24
C VAL A 170 23.78 -26.67 -19.42
N GLY A 171 23.75 -25.43 -18.95
CA GLY A 171 22.62 -24.52 -19.09
C GLY A 171 22.95 -23.12 -18.59
N ASP A 172 22.05 -22.20 -18.84
CA ASP A 172 22.08 -20.84 -18.31
C ASP A 172 20.74 -20.45 -17.67
N TYR A 173 20.83 -19.49 -16.76
CA TYR A 173 19.66 -19.00 -16.05
C TYR A 173 19.62 -17.47 -16.06
N VAL A 174 18.43 -16.94 -15.82
CA VAL A 174 18.17 -15.50 -15.70
C VAL A 174 17.40 -15.19 -14.44
N TYR A 175 17.70 -14.03 -13.86
CA TYR A 175 16.88 -13.39 -12.84
C TYR A 175 15.63 -12.77 -13.46
N PRO A 176 14.57 -12.52 -12.66
CA PRO A 176 13.45 -11.71 -13.11
C PRO A 176 13.92 -10.34 -13.62
N SER A 177 13.37 -9.91 -14.77
CA SER A 177 13.86 -8.74 -15.53
C SER A 177 13.89 -7.40 -14.77
N ILE A 178 13.16 -7.24 -13.66
CA ILE A 178 13.25 -6.03 -12.83
C ILE A 178 14.47 -6.07 -11.90
N ILE A 179 14.98 -7.25 -11.55
CA ILE A 179 16.12 -7.42 -10.62
C ILE A 179 17.40 -7.90 -11.33
N GLU A 180 17.34 -8.17 -12.63
CA GLU A 180 18.48 -8.53 -13.49
C GLU A 180 19.68 -7.57 -13.33
N ASN A 181 19.43 -6.28 -13.07
CA ASN A 181 20.48 -5.27 -12.87
C ASN A 181 20.81 -4.95 -11.40
N LEU A 182 20.03 -5.48 -10.45
CA LEU A 182 20.17 -5.18 -9.01
C LEU A 182 21.01 -6.22 -8.28
N TYR A 183 20.95 -7.49 -8.70
CA TYR A 183 21.82 -8.54 -8.14
C TYR A 183 23.22 -8.45 -8.75
N LYS A 184 24.17 -7.93 -7.95
CA LYS A 184 25.61 -7.96 -8.23
C LYS A 184 26.25 -9.35 -8.07
N TYR A 185 25.46 -10.37 -7.71
CA TYR A 185 25.93 -11.72 -7.46
C TYR A 185 25.40 -12.63 -8.57
N GLN A 186 26.31 -13.08 -9.43
CA GLN A 186 26.06 -14.00 -10.54
C GLN A 186 26.55 -15.39 -10.12
N ASP A 187 25.83 -16.01 -9.18
CA ASP A 187 26.28 -17.26 -8.56
C ASP A 187 26.44 -18.39 -9.59
N ILE A 188 27.43 -19.25 -9.36
CA ILE A 188 27.66 -20.46 -10.14
C ILE A 188 26.97 -21.61 -9.45
N PHE A 189 25.97 -22.19 -10.10
CA PHE A 189 25.22 -23.31 -9.54
C PHE A 189 25.77 -24.64 -10.03
N ILE A 190 25.92 -25.59 -9.10
CA ILE A 190 26.52 -26.90 -9.33
C ILE A 190 25.60 -28.05 -8.91
N SER A 191 25.82 -29.24 -9.46
CA SER A 191 25.14 -30.47 -9.01
C SER A 191 25.51 -30.84 -7.58
N SER A 192 24.61 -31.52 -6.87
CA SER A 192 24.87 -32.13 -5.55
C SER A 192 25.91 -33.25 -5.62
N ASN A 193 26.00 -33.93 -6.76
CA ASN A 193 27.09 -34.85 -7.05
C ASN A 193 28.29 -34.03 -7.58
N ASN A 194 29.14 -33.52 -6.69
CA ASN A 194 30.28 -32.68 -7.08
C ASN A 194 31.60 -33.08 -6.40
N GLU A 195 32.72 -32.75 -7.05
CA GLU A 195 34.06 -32.99 -6.52
C GLU A 195 34.44 -32.06 -5.37
N PHE A 196 33.78 -30.90 -5.24
CA PHE A 196 34.07 -29.94 -4.19
C PHE A 196 33.84 -30.52 -2.78
N ASN A 197 32.90 -31.47 -2.65
CA ASN A 197 32.67 -32.25 -1.42
C ASN A 197 33.89 -33.05 -0.94
N LYS A 198 34.82 -33.42 -1.84
CA LYS A 198 36.05 -34.13 -1.49
C LYS A 198 37.17 -33.17 -1.07
N ILE A 199 37.14 -31.95 -1.60
CA ILE A 199 38.16 -30.93 -1.37
C ILE A 199 37.87 -30.17 -0.07
N ILE A 200 36.60 -29.87 0.19
CA ILE A 200 36.15 -29.11 1.35
C ILE A 200 35.32 -30.03 2.24
N ASN A 201 35.79 -30.27 3.46
CA ASN A 201 35.06 -31.09 4.42
C ASN A 201 33.67 -30.49 4.71
N ASN A 202 32.64 -31.33 4.74
CA ASN A 202 31.26 -30.97 5.01
C ASN A 202 31.03 -30.23 6.33
N GLU A 203 31.91 -30.41 7.32
CA GLU A 203 31.86 -29.71 8.60
C GLU A 203 32.27 -28.23 8.50
N ASN A 204 33.02 -27.87 7.46
CA ASN A 204 33.50 -26.50 7.19
C ASN A 204 32.64 -25.80 6.12
N LEU A 205 31.45 -26.34 5.84
CA LEU A 205 30.52 -25.79 4.87
C LEU A 205 29.41 -25.04 5.61
N SER A 206 29.16 -23.83 5.14
CA SER A 206 28.07 -22.99 5.58
C SER A 206 26.89 -23.17 4.64
N TYR A 207 25.71 -23.16 5.23
CA TYR A 207 24.44 -23.30 4.53
C TYR A 207 23.67 -21.99 4.65
N ASN A 208 23.14 -21.54 3.54
CA ASN A 208 22.25 -20.38 3.47
C ASN A 208 20.94 -20.82 2.82
N GLY A 209 19.88 -20.05 3.00
CA GLY A 209 18.64 -20.40 2.33
C GLY A 209 17.46 -19.59 2.79
N THR A 210 16.28 -20.06 2.40
CA THR A 210 15.03 -19.36 2.66
C THR A 210 13.96 -20.29 3.17
N ILE A 211 13.08 -19.76 4.01
CA ILE A 211 12.02 -20.49 4.69
C ILE A 211 10.66 -19.96 4.24
N ILE A 212 9.77 -20.89 3.92
CA ILE A 212 8.34 -20.64 3.75
C ILE A 212 7.62 -21.42 4.85
N TYR A 213 6.89 -20.70 5.70
CA TYR A 213 6.11 -21.27 6.78
C TYR A 213 4.74 -21.77 6.29
N LYS A 214 4.13 -22.64 7.09
CA LYS A 214 2.74 -23.08 6.89
C LYS A 214 1.76 -21.92 7.11
N PRO A 215 0.58 -21.95 6.45
CA PRO A 215 -0.44 -20.93 6.65
C PRO A 215 -0.81 -20.76 8.13
N GLY A 216 -0.97 -19.51 8.58
CA GLY A 216 -1.34 -19.17 9.96
C GLY A 216 -0.17 -18.99 10.94
N VAL A 217 1.06 -19.28 10.51
CA VAL A 217 2.28 -19.00 11.29
C VAL A 217 2.68 -17.54 11.11
N ASN A 218 3.00 -16.83 12.21
CA ASN A 218 3.60 -15.50 12.14
C ASN A 218 5.11 -15.65 11.85
N PRO A 219 5.61 -15.17 10.69
CA PRO A 219 7.00 -15.34 10.30
C PRO A 219 7.99 -14.64 11.25
N ILE A 220 7.63 -13.48 11.80
CA ILE A 220 8.53 -12.68 12.65
C ILE A 220 8.81 -13.43 13.95
N SER A 221 7.75 -13.80 14.67
CA SER A 221 7.89 -14.47 15.96
C SER A 221 8.53 -15.85 15.80
N LYS A 222 8.17 -16.59 14.74
CA LYS A 222 8.70 -17.94 14.54
C LYS A 222 10.17 -17.93 14.09
N SER A 223 10.58 -16.96 13.27
CA SER A 223 11.99 -16.78 12.91
C SER A 223 12.84 -16.42 14.14
N ALA A 224 12.35 -15.55 15.02
CA ALA A 224 13.05 -15.22 16.26
C ALA A 224 13.20 -16.43 17.19
N GLU A 225 12.13 -17.23 17.33
CA GLU A 225 12.16 -18.48 18.11
C GLU A 225 13.18 -19.48 17.53
N LEU A 226 13.19 -19.66 16.21
CA LEU A 226 14.14 -20.54 15.53
C LEU A 226 15.59 -20.05 15.68
N SER A 227 15.83 -18.74 15.55
CA SER A 227 17.15 -18.13 15.73
C SER A 227 17.68 -18.37 17.15
N TYR A 228 16.81 -18.25 18.17
CA TYR A 228 17.15 -18.56 19.55
C TYR A 228 17.48 -20.05 19.76
N ASN A 229 16.68 -20.95 19.17
CA ASN A 229 16.84 -22.40 19.33
C ASN A 229 18.14 -22.95 18.70
N ILE A 230 18.67 -22.29 17.66
CA ILE A 230 19.96 -22.67 17.05
C ILE A 230 21.18 -22.09 17.79
N ASN A 231 20.94 -21.50 18.97
CA ASN A 231 21.93 -21.09 19.97
C ASN A 231 22.99 -20.13 19.43
N SER A 232 22.54 -19.12 18.67
CA SER A 232 23.42 -18.14 18.07
C SER A 232 23.36 -16.82 18.80
N SER A 233 24.53 -16.30 19.16
CA SER A 233 24.76 -14.91 19.52
C SER A 233 24.67 -13.95 18.32
N SER A 234 24.25 -14.43 17.14
CA SER A 234 24.08 -13.66 15.90
C SER A 234 22.76 -13.99 15.20
N ASP A 235 22.19 -13.03 14.48
CA ASP A 235 20.92 -13.16 13.74
C ASP A 235 21.07 -14.05 12.49
N HIS A 236 21.23 -15.36 12.69
CA HIS A 236 21.34 -16.32 11.58
C HIS A 236 20.02 -16.50 10.83
N ILE A 237 18.87 -16.18 11.43
CA ILE A 237 17.56 -16.28 10.79
C ILE A 237 16.88 -14.93 10.87
N VAL A 238 16.61 -14.32 9.71
CA VAL A 238 16.02 -12.98 9.60
C VAL A 238 14.68 -13.09 8.87
N PRO A 239 13.58 -12.56 9.43
CA PRO A 239 12.32 -12.48 8.70
C PRO A 239 12.48 -11.55 7.49
N ASN A 240 11.89 -11.93 6.35
CA ASN A 240 11.88 -11.08 5.18
C ASN A 240 10.88 -9.93 5.40
N SER A 241 11.37 -8.79 5.89
CA SER A 241 10.57 -7.59 6.15
C SER A 241 9.86 -7.12 4.89
N MET A 242 10.53 -7.17 3.73
CA MET A 242 9.93 -6.80 2.45
C MET A 242 8.70 -7.67 2.13
N TYR A 243 8.78 -8.99 2.31
CA TYR A 243 7.63 -9.88 2.09
C TYR A 243 6.47 -9.61 3.07
N ASN A 244 6.77 -9.27 4.32
CA ASN A 244 5.75 -8.92 5.32
C ASN A 244 5.12 -7.56 5.03
N ASP A 245 5.92 -6.53 4.74
CA ASP A 245 5.47 -5.18 4.38
C ASP A 245 4.59 -5.22 3.13
N LEU A 246 4.93 -6.07 2.15
CA LEU A 246 4.09 -6.30 0.98
C LEU A 246 2.73 -6.86 1.36
N ASN A 247 2.70 -7.95 2.14
CA ASN A 247 1.44 -8.56 2.57
C ASN A 247 0.59 -7.61 3.41
N GLU A 248 1.22 -6.77 4.23
CA GLU A 248 0.56 -5.74 5.00
C GLU A 248 0.00 -4.62 4.11
N GLN A 249 0.78 -4.09 3.16
CA GLN A 249 0.28 -3.12 2.17
C GLN A 249 -0.89 -3.68 1.36
N ILE A 250 -0.83 -4.96 0.99
CA ILE A 250 -1.90 -5.66 0.25
C ILE A 250 -3.15 -5.81 1.12
N ALA A 251 -3.01 -6.26 2.36
CA ALA A 251 -4.13 -6.37 3.29
C ALA A 251 -4.79 -5.00 3.47
N THR A 252 -3.97 -3.95 3.65
CA THR A 252 -4.42 -2.57 3.79
C THR A 252 -5.14 -2.05 2.53
N SER A 253 -4.69 -2.43 1.32
CA SER A 253 -5.35 -2.06 0.05
C SER A 253 -6.70 -2.75 -0.18
N SER A 254 -6.97 -3.87 0.51
CA SER A 254 -8.25 -4.60 0.45
C SER A 254 -9.28 -4.13 1.49
N THR A 255 -8.82 -3.36 2.48
CA THR A 255 -9.63 -2.73 3.51
C THR A 255 -9.81 -1.26 3.20
N PHE A 256 -11.01 -0.71 3.40
CA PHE A 256 -11.26 0.71 3.17
C PHE A 256 -10.25 1.57 3.94
N THR A 257 -9.48 2.35 3.20
CA THR A 257 -8.65 3.40 3.79
C THR A 257 -9.56 4.43 4.46
N ASN A 258 -9.03 5.23 5.38
CA ASN A 258 -9.81 6.29 6.01
C ASN A 258 -10.31 7.31 4.98
N THR A 259 -9.55 7.53 3.89
CA THR A 259 -9.96 8.38 2.77
C THR A 259 -11.17 7.80 2.02
N ASP A 260 -11.26 6.48 1.85
CA ASP A 260 -12.41 5.85 1.21
C ASP A 260 -13.70 6.00 2.03
N LYS A 261 -13.61 5.78 3.35
CA LYS A 261 -14.75 5.93 4.27
C LYS A 261 -15.29 7.37 4.23
N VAL A 262 -14.38 8.34 4.19
CA VAL A 262 -14.74 9.75 4.09
C VAL A 262 -15.35 10.09 2.73
N THR A 263 -14.84 9.51 1.64
CA THR A 263 -15.41 9.70 0.30
C THR A 263 -16.83 9.14 0.21
N ILE A 264 -17.08 7.96 0.80
CA ILE A 264 -18.44 7.38 0.93
C ILE A 264 -19.35 8.29 1.77
N LEU A 265 -18.85 8.85 2.86
CA LEU A 265 -19.60 9.78 3.71
C LEU A 265 -20.04 11.01 2.91
N ILE A 266 -19.14 11.62 2.13
CA ILE A 266 -19.44 12.80 1.30
C ILE A 266 -20.47 12.46 0.24
N ALA A 267 -20.31 11.32 -0.46
CA ALA A 267 -21.30 10.84 -1.41
C ALA A 267 -22.68 10.68 -0.74
N GLY A 268 -22.72 10.15 0.50
CA GLY A 268 -23.93 10.04 1.31
C GLY A 268 -24.56 11.40 1.65
N ILE A 269 -23.76 12.40 2.02
CA ILE A 269 -24.22 13.77 2.31
C ILE A 269 -24.81 14.41 1.04
N ILE A 270 -24.19 14.21 -0.12
CA ILE A 270 -24.69 14.77 -1.38
C ILE A 270 -26.03 14.11 -1.76
N ILE A 271 -26.13 12.78 -1.64
CA ILE A 271 -27.39 12.06 -1.84
C ILE A 271 -28.48 12.58 -0.88
N LEU A 272 -28.13 12.84 0.38
CA LEU A 272 -29.04 13.42 1.36
C LEU A 272 -29.56 14.80 0.92
N ASN A 273 -28.70 15.66 0.38
CA ASN A 273 -29.08 16.99 -0.10
C ASN A 273 -30.11 16.92 -1.23
N ILE A 274 -29.87 16.04 -2.20
CA ILE A 274 -30.77 15.86 -3.34
C ILE A 274 -32.08 15.24 -2.90
N SER A 275 -32.04 14.26 -1.99
CA SER A 275 -33.25 13.69 -1.41
C SER A 275 -34.07 14.72 -0.64
N ILE A 276 -33.45 15.66 0.10
CA ILE A 276 -34.16 16.75 0.78
C ILE A 276 -34.86 17.66 -0.24
N LEU A 277 -34.16 18.09 -1.30
CA LEU A 277 -34.75 18.91 -2.35
C LEU A 277 -35.95 18.19 -3.01
N ASN A 278 -35.79 16.91 -3.34
CA ASN A 278 -36.86 16.09 -3.89
C ASN A 278 -38.04 15.88 -2.93
N SER A 279 -37.80 15.94 -1.61
CA SER A 279 -38.83 15.72 -0.60
C SER A 279 -39.94 16.77 -0.64
N ILE A 280 -39.62 18.01 -1.05
CA ILE A 280 -40.57 19.11 -1.15
C ILE A 280 -41.58 18.82 -2.27
N GLU A 281 -41.08 18.44 -3.45
CA GLU A 281 -41.91 18.05 -4.59
C GLU A 281 -42.68 16.75 -4.33
N ALA A 282 -42.02 15.78 -3.69
CA ALA A 282 -42.65 14.53 -3.27
C ALA A 282 -43.80 14.79 -2.30
N SER A 283 -43.66 15.69 -1.32
CA SER A 283 -44.73 16.03 -0.38
C SER A 283 -45.97 16.59 -1.09
N ARG A 284 -45.80 17.45 -2.10
CA ARG A 284 -46.93 17.97 -2.90
C ARG A 284 -47.64 16.85 -3.66
N ARG A 285 -46.87 15.97 -4.31
CA ARG A 285 -47.39 14.79 -5.05
C ARG A 285 -48.12 13.82 -4.12
N GLN A 286 -47.57 13.56 -2.94
CA GLN A 286 -48.20 12.72 -1.91
C GLN A 286 -49.53 13.33 -1.43
N GLY A 287 -49.57 14.65 -1.20
CA GLY A 287 -50.80 15.38 -0.87
C GLY A 287 -51.87 15.22 -1.93
N LEU A 288 -51.51 15.38 -3.21
CA LEU A 288 -52.42 15.23 -4.34
C LEU A 288 -52.97 13.80 -4.48
N ILE A 289 -52.13 12.78 -4.35
CA ILE A 289 -52.56 11.37 -4.42
C ILE A 289 -53.47 11.02 -3.23
N ARG A 290 -53.23 11.60 -2.05
CA ARG A 290 -54.11 11.44 -0.88
C ARG A 290 -55.44 12.17 -1.05
N LEU A 291 -55.47 13.35 -1.69
CA LEU A 291 -56.70 14.06 -2.05
C LEU A 291 -57.57 13.24 -3.02
N LEU A 292 -56.94 12.50 -3.93
CA LEU A 292 -57.60 11.57 -4.84
C LEU A 292 -58.08 10.26 -4.18
N GLY A 293 -58.03 10.16 -2.83
CA GLY A 293 -58.57 9.03 -2.07
C GLY A 293 -57.56 7.92 -1.74
N CYS A 294 -56.26 8.12 -1.95
CA CYS A 294 -55.25 7.13 -1.58
C CYS A 294 -55.00 7.10 -0.06
N SER A 295 -54.93 5.91 0.53
CA SER A 295 -54.61 5.76 1.95
C SER A 295 -53.15 6.12 2.26
N LYS A 296 -52.87 6.50 3.52
CA LYS A 296 -51.51 6.83 3.99
C LYS A 296 -50.52 5.69 3.70
N LYS A 297 -50.90 4.44 4.03
CA LYS A 297 -50.07 3.24 3.81
C LYS A 297 -49.73 3.02 2.33
N LYS A 298 -50.72 3.15 1.44
CA LYS A 298 -50.52 2.99 -0.01
C LYS A 298 -49.64 4.10 -0.58
N THR A 299 -49.78 5.33 -0.09
CA THR A 299 -48.95 6.47 -0.51
C THR A 299 -47.48 6.28 -0.14
N ILE A 300 -47.20 5.83 1.10
CA ILE A 300 -45.84 5.51 1.56
C ILE A 300 -45.23 4.37 0.73
N LEU A 301 -46.00 3.30 0.48
CA LEU A 301 -45.54 2.16 -0.32
C LEU A 301 -45.17 2.57 -1.75
N ILE A 302 -45.96 3.45 -2.38
CA ILE A 302 -45.67 3.98 -3.71
C ILE A 302 -44.34 4.74 -3.72
N GLU A 303 -44.09 5.58 -2.72
CA GLU A 303 -42.85 6.37 -2.66
C GLU A 303 -41.62 5.48 -2.43
N ILE A 304 -41.69 4.51 -1.51
CA ILE A 304 -40.60 3.56 -1.26
C ILE A 304 -40.28 2.73 -2.51
N LEU A 305 -41.31 2.21 -3.20
CA LEU A 305 -41.12 1.44 -4.42
C LEU A 305 -40.53 2.28 -5.56
N LYS A 306 -40.96 3.55 -5.69
CA LYS A 306 -40.38 4.48 -6.66
C LYS A 306 -38.89 4.70 -6.39
N SER A 307 -38.54 5.02 -5.15
CA SER A 307 -37.14 5.22 -4.74
C SER A 307 -36.31 3.96 -4.98
N LEU A 308 -36.83 2.77 -4.65
CA LEU A 308 -36.12 1.52 -4.90
C LEU A 308 -35.80 1.32 -6.39
N ILE A 309 -36.76 1.58 -7.28
CA ILE A 309 -36.53 1.47 -8.73
C ILE A 309 -35.50 2.50 -9.19
N VAL A 310 -35.61 3.76 -8.74
CA VAL A 310 -34.65 4.83 -9.04
C VAL A 310 -33.23 4.43 -8.62
N TYR A 311 -33.08 3.88 -7.41
CA TYR A 311 -31.79 3.44 -6.90
C TYR A 311 -31.21 2.28 -7.71
N LEU A 312 -32.02 1.26 -8.03
CA LEU A 312 -31.59 0.12 -8.84
C LEU A 312 -31.12 0.53 -10.24
N VAL A 313 -31.87 1.42 -10.90
CA VAL A 313 -31.48 1.97 -12.21
C VAL A 313 -30.17 2.77 -12.07
N SER A 314 -30.01 3.51 -10.97
CA SER A 314 -28.79 4.29 -10.72
C SER A 314 -27.56 3.40 -10.51
N CYS A 315 -27.71 2.30 -9.75
CA CYS A 315 -26.63 1.32 -9.57
C CYS A 315 -26.21 0.69 -10.89
N PHE A 316 -27.18 0.34 -11.76
CA PHE A 316 -26.90 -0.24 -13.06
C PHE A 316 -26.14 0.74 -13.97
N LEU A 317 -26.59 2.00 -14.03
CA LEU A 317 -25.92 3.04 -14.80
C LEU A 317 -24.51 3.32 -14.26
N ALA A 318 -24.38 3.43 -12.93
CA ALA A 318 -23.08 3.64 -12.28
C ALA A 318 -22.09 2.52 -12.61
N TYR A 319 -22.53 1.26 -12.55
CA TYR A 319 -21.67 0.12 -12.84
C TYR A 319 -21.07 0.18 -14.24
N ILE A 320 -21.87 0.50 -15.26
CA ILE A 320 -21.40 0.63 -16.65
C ILE A 320 -20.39 1.77 -16.77
N VAL A 321 -20.71 2.95 -16.23
CA VAL A 321 -19.85 4.13 -16.35
C VAL A 321 -18.54 3.95 -15.56
N SER A 322 -18.59 3.27 -14.40
CA SER A 322 -17.41 3.00 -13.58
C SER A 322 -16.35 2.17 -14.30
N ILE A 323 -16.73 1.25 -15.19
CA ILE A 323 -15.75 0.45 -15.95
C ILE A 323 -14.83 1.37 -16.76
N PHE A 324 -15.42 2.34 -17.46
CA PHE A 324 -14.67 3.33 -18.24
C PHE A 324 -13.88 4.28 -17.33
N MET A 325 -14.52 4.82 -16.29
CA MET A 325 -13.86 5.76 -15.38
C MET A 325 -12.70 5.12 -14.62
N SER A 326 -12.83 3.88 -14.16
CA SER A 326 -11.71 3.16 -13.52
C SER A 326 -10.53 3.02 -14.46
N LYS A 327 -10.76 2.77 -15.76
CA LYS A 327 -9.64 2.65 -16.70
C LYS A 327 -8.92 3.98 -16.92
N ILE A 328 -9.66 5.08 -16.99
CA ILE A 328 -9.06 6.43 -17.02
C ILE A 328 -8.27 6.68 -15.75
N LEU A 329 -8.85 6.41 -14.57
CA LEU A 329 -8.18 6.62 -13.29
C LEU A 329 -6.90 5.80 -13.15
N ILE A 330 -6.90 4.53 -13.59
CA ILE A 330 -5.70 3.67 -13.57
C ILE A 330 -4.58 4.28 -14.41
N ASN A 331 -4.90 4.87 -15.57
CA ASN A 331 -3.90 5.40 -16.49
C ASN A 331 -3.32 6.76 -16.03
N GLU A 332 -4.14 7.60 -15.41
CA GLU A 332 -3.78 8.98 -15.07
C GLU A 332 -3.21 9.15 -13.66
N PHE A 333 -3.71 8.38 -12.69
CA PHE A 333 -3.36 8.55 -11.27
C PHE A 333 -2.51 7.39 -10.76
N ASP A 334 -1.67 7.67 -9.76
CA ASP A 334 -0.97 6.66 -8.97
C ASP A 334 -1.60 6.61 -7.57
N PHE A 335 -2.30 5.52 -7.28
CA PHE A 335 -2.94 5.29 -5.98
C PHE A 335 -2.06 4.49 -5.02
N THR A 336 -0.91 4.01 -5.47
CA THR A 336 -0.02 3.13 -4.68
C THR A 336 1.17 3.87 -4.09
N GLY A 337 1.65 4.92 -4.77
CA GLY A 337 2.90 5.60 -4.41
C GLY A 337 4.13 4.70 -4.52
N SER A 338 4.02 3.58 -5.25
CA SER A 338 5.11 2.61 -5.38
C SER A 338 6.09 3.03 -6.48
N LEU A 339 7.36 2.62 -6.35
CA LEU A 339 8.36 2.80 -7.42
C LEU A 339 8.01 2.05 -8.71
N ILE A 340 7.08 1.09 -8.64
CA ILE A 340 6.59 0.33 -9.80
C ILE A 340 5.48 1.13 -10.44
N ASN A 341 5.63 1.47 -11.72
CA ASN A 341 4.59 2.19 -12.46
C ASN A 341 3.27 1.37 -12.49
N PRO A 342 2.23 1.79 -11.72
CA PRO A 342 1.02 1.01 -11.57
C PRO A 342 0.03 1.25 -12.71
N ARG A 343 0.31 2.21 -13.60
CA ARG A 343 -0.59 2.62 -14.70
C ARG A 343 -0.79 1.54 -15.77
N LYS A 344 0.09 0.53 -15.77
CA LYS A 344 -0.03 -0.67 -16.61
C LYS A 344 -1.02 -1.71 -16.06
N ALA A 345 -1.66 -1.45 -14.92
CA ALA A 345 -2.60 -2.39 -14.32
C ALA A 345 -3.79 -2.70 -15.24
N ASN A 346 -4.17 -3.97 -15.25
CA ASN A 346 -5.43 -4.41 -15.84
C ASN A 346 -6.58 -4.10 -14.89
N LEU A 347 -7.74 -3.77 -15.46
CA LEU A 347 -8.94 -3.52 -14.68
C LEU A 347 -9.42 -4.82 -14.01
N LEU A 348 -9.52 -4.83 -12.69
CA LEU A 348 -10.04 -5.93 -11.90
C LEU A 348 -11.36 -5.51 -11.23
N LEU A 349 -12.47 -6.10 -11.69
CA LEU A 349 -13.79 -5.84 -11.14
C LEU A 349 -14.11 -6.86 -10.04
N ASP A 350 -14.27 -6.39 -8.79
CA ASP A 350 -14.75 -7.22 -7.69
C ASP A 350 -16.16 -6.80 -7.26
N ILE A 351 -17.09 -7.75 -7.32
CA ILE A 351 -18.48 -7.55 -6.89
C ILE A 351 -18.59 -7.24 -5.39
N LYS A 352 -17.65 -7.74 -4.57
CA LYS A 352 -17.61 -7.45 -3.14
C LYS A 352 -17.30 -5.97 -2.89
N LEU A 353 -16.39 -5.37 -3.67
CA LEU A 353 -16.12 -3.93 -3.61
C LEU A 353 -17.35 -3.13 -4.01
N PHE A 354 -18.05 -3.53 -5.07
CA PHE A 354 -19.28 -2.85 -5.48
C PHE A 354 -20.36 -2.90 -4.40
N ILE A 355 -20.60 -4.07 -3.80
CA ILE A 355 -21.57 -4.26 -2.72
C ILE A 355 -21.22 -3.37 -1.51
N LYS A 356 -19.93 -3.30 -1.15
CA LYS A 356 -19.44 -2.45 -0.06
C LYS A 356 -19.71 -0.96 -0.29
N VAL A 357 -19.79 -0.48 -1.53
CA VAL A 357 -20.12 0.92 -1.86
C VAL A 357 -21.63 1.15 -1.88
N ILE A 358 -22.40 0.28 -2.55
CA ILE A 358 -23.84 0.49 -2.69
C ILE A 358 -24.58 0.32 -1.35
N TYR A 359 -24.15 -0.60 -0.49
CA TYR A 359 -24.86 -0.89 0.76
C TYR A 359 -25.01 0.32 1.70
N PRO A 360 -23.94 1.05 2.09
CA PRO A 360 -24.08 2.23 2.94
C PRO A 360 -24.87 3.34 2.26
N LEU A 361 -24.67 3.56 0.95
CA LEU A 361 -25.41 4.59 0.20
C LEU A 361 -26.90 4.25 0.08
N PHE A 362 -27.24 2.96 -0.02
CA PHE A 362 -28.62 2.48 0.00
C PHE A 362 -29.30 2.77 1.32
N ILE A 363 -28.63 2.54 2.46
CA ILE A 363 -29.17 2.85 3.79
C ILE A 363 -29.49 4.34 3.91
N ILE A 364 -28.55 5.21 3.49
CA ILE A 364 -28.74 6.66 3.52
C ILE A 364 -29.90 7.08 2.61
N TYR A 365 -29.96 6.53 1.39
CA TYR A 365 -31.01 6.83 0.44
C TYR A 365 -32.40 6.35 0.92
N LEU A 366 -32.47 5.19 1.56
CA LEU A 366 -33.70 4.68 2.16
C LEU A 366 -34.15 5.54 3.35
N ALA A 367 -33.23 5.92 4.24
CA ALA A 367 -33.51 6.79 5.37
C ALA A 367 -34.06 8.16 4.91
N THR A 368 -33.47 8.74 3.86
CA THR A 368 -33.92 10.02 3.29
C THR A 368 -35.25 9.90 2.55
N THR A 369 -35.54 8.75 1.93
CA THR A 369 -36.87 8.45 1.37
C THR A 369 -37.93 8.38 2.48
N ILE A 370 -37.62 7.75 3.61
CA ILE A 370 -38.53 7.70 4.78
C ILE A 370 -38.75 9.11 5.34
N TYR A 371 -37.68 9.91 5.44
CA TYR A 371 -37.79 11.32 5.86
C TYR A 371 -38.74 12.11 4.95
N SER A 372 -38.67 11.87 3.63
CA SER A 372 -39.55 12.50 2.64
C SER A 372 -41.03 12.15 2.82
N CYS A 373 -41.35 11.10 3.59
CA CYS A 373 -42.71 10.70 3.91
C CYS A 373 -43.24 11.32 5.22
N LYS A 374 -42.43 12.12 5.96
CA LYS A 374 -42.83 12.73 7.25
C LYS A 374 -44.13 13.51 7.16
N GLY A 375 -44.33 14.24 6.07
CA GLY A 375 -45.55 15.03 5.83
C GLY A 375 -46.84 14.18 5.80
N ILE A 376 -46.75 12.89 5.44
CA ILE A 376 -47.92 12.00 5.39
C ILE A 376 -48.47 11.73 6.81
N PHE A 377 -47.58 11.72 7.80
CA PHE A 377 -47.94 11.46 9.19
C PHE A 377 -48.49 12.69 9.88
N SER A 378 -47.85 13.85 9.66
CA SER A 378 -48.11 15.07 10.46
C SER A 378 -49.06 16.08 9.80
N LYS A 379 -49.32 15.99 8.48
CA LYS A 379 -50.08 17.01 7.75
C LYS A 379 -51.33 16.45 7.07
N THR A 380 -52.34 17.31 6.92
CA THR A 380 -53.50 17.01 6.08
C THR A 380 -53.12 17.01 4.59
N PRO A 381 -53.87 16.32 3.71
CA PRO A 381 -53.56 16.32 2.27
C PRO A 381 -53.52 17.73 1.66
N ILE A 382 -54.37 18.64 2.17
CA ILE A 382 -54.45 20.04 1.74
C ILE A 382 -53.20 20.81 2.19
N GLU A 383 -52.77 20.67 3.45
CA GLU A 383 -51.52 21.27 3.96
C GLU A 383 -50.25 20.75 3.27
N GLN A 384 -50.27 19.50 2.80
CA GLN A 384 -49.16 18.95 2.01
C GLN A 384 -49.07 19.57 0.61
N TYR A 385 -50.22 19.88 0.02
CA TYR A 385 -50.31 20.47 -1.31
C TYR A 385 -50.05 21.99 -1.27
N ASN A 386 -50.72 22.69 -0.35
CA ASN A 386 -50.55 24.11 -0.09
C ASN A 386 -49.46 24.30 0.97
N ILE A 387 -48.20 24.34 0.50
CA ILE A 387 -47.07 24.77 1.35
C ILE A 387 -47.19 26.29 1.57
N SER A 388 -48.06 26.72 2.49
CA SER A 388 -48.01 28.08 3.01
C SER A 388 -46.75 28.21 3.88
N LYS A 389 -45.83 29.11 3.52
CA LYS A 389 -44.66 29.41 4.34
C LYS A 389 -45.14 30.11 5.61
N ASP A 390 -45.18 29.39 6.72
CA ASP A 390 -45.40 29.99 8.03
C ASP A 390 -44.09 30.69 8.45
N TYR A 391 -44.14 32.02 8.59
CA TYR A 391 -42.99 32.86 8.92
C TYR A 391 -42.81 33.06 10.43
N SER A 392 -43.49 32.27 11.26
CA SER A 392 -43.54 32.43 12.72
C SER A 392 -42.59 31.51 13.50
N SER A 393 -41.36 31.30 13.01
CA SER A 393 -40.40 30.42 13.69
C SER A 393 -40.06 30.92 15.11
N ARG A 394 -39.86 29.98 16.04
CA ARG A 394 -39.51 30.27 17.44
C ARG A 394 -38.25 31.13 17.57
N PHE A 395 -37.27 30.92 16.69
CA PHE A 395 -36.05 31.72 16.59
C PHE A 395 -36.31 33.19 16.19
N ILE A 396 -37.25 33.45 15.27
CA ILE A 396 -37.59 34.82 14.89
C ILE A 396 -38.23 35.58 16.06
N LYS A 397 -38.99 34.88 16.90
CA LYS A 397 -39.59 35.42 18.13
C LYS A 397 -38.54 35.66 19.22
N GLU A 398 -37.61 34.74 19.42
CA GLU A 398 -36.55 34.84 20.44
C GLU A 398 -35.49 35.91 20.12
N PHE A 399 -35.09 36.07 18.85
CA PHE A 399 -34.09 37.06 18.44
C PHE A 399 -34.66 38.45 18.10
N ASN A 400 -35.97 38.66 18.30
CA ASN A 400 -36.66 39.93 18.12
C ASN A 400 -36.34 40.65 16.79
N ILE A 401 -36.19 39.87 15.71
CA ILE A 401 -35.77 40.38 14.40
C ILE A 401 -36.89 41.23 13.83
N LYS A 402 -36.70 42.56 13.74
CA LYS A 402 -37.79 43.49 13.34
C LYS A 402 -38.01 43.58 11.83
N LYS A 403 -36.94 43.54 11.02
CA LYS A 403 -37.02 43.68 9.56
C LYS A 403 -37.61 42.44 8.90
N LEU A 404 -38.63 42.63 8.05
CA LEU A 404 -39.33 41.56 7.33
C LEU A 404 -38.38 40.76 6.42
N GLU A 405 -37.46 41.44 5.74
CA GLU A 405 -36.43 40.81 4.89
C GLU A 405 -35.58 39.81 5.69
N ASN A 406 -35.12 40.21 6.88
CA ASN A 406 -34.33 39.35 7.76
C ASN A 406 -35.16 38.18 8.31
N LYS A 407 -36.45 38.39 8.61
CA LYS A 407 -37.37 37.30 8.99
C LYS A 407 -37.52 36.28 7.87
N ILE A 408 -37.71 36.74 6.63
CA ILE A 408 -37.86 35.88 5.45
C ILE A 408 -36.56 35.10 5.20
N LEU A 409 -35.41 35.79 5.25
CA LEU A 409 -34.09 35.18 5.06
C LEU A 409 -33.82 34.09 6.11
N ILE A 410 -33.97 34.42 7.40
CA ILE A 410 -33.69 33.48 8.50
C ILE A 410 -34.68 32.32 8.48
N ASN A 411 -35.96 32.55 8.15
CA ASN A 411 -36.92 31.46 8.01
C ASN A 411 -36.55 30.53 6.86
N ASN A 412 -36.11 31.07 5.72
CA ASN A 412 -35.67 30.27 4.57
C ASN A 412 -34.41 29.44 4.91
N ILE A 413 -33.44 30.01 5.63
CA ILE A 413 -32.24 29.29 6.07
C ILE A 413 -32.61 28.18 7.07
N LEU A 414 -33.47 28.48 8.05
CA LEU A 414 -33.89 27.51 9.07
C LEU A 414 -34.77 26.39 8.49
N SER A 415 -35.58 26.69 7.47
CA SER A 415 -36.37 25.68 6.76
C SER A 415 -35.50 24.69 5.99
N GLU A 416 -34.36 25.14 5.48
CA GLU A 416 -33.40 24.32 4.72
C GLU A 416 -32.10 24.02 5.51
N LYS A 417 -32.16 24.06 6.85
CA LYS A 417 -30.98 23.98 7.72
C LYS A 417 -30.09 22.75 7.46
N LEU A 418 -30.69 21.61 7.12
CA LEU A 418 -29.95 20.38 6.81
C LEU A 418 -29.14 20.52 5.52
N PHE A 419 -29.70 21.18 4.50
CA PHE A 419 -29.04 21.46 3.22
C PHE A 419 -27.91 22.50 3.38
N VAL A 420 -28.09 23.49 4.25
CA VAL A 420 -27.04 24.48 4.54
C VAL A 420 -25.87 23.83 5.28
N ILE A 421 -26.14 23.09 6.37
CA ILE A 421 -25.11 22.44 7.18
C ILE A 421 -24.29 21.44 6.35
N SER A 422 -24.96 20.62 5.55
CA SER A 422 -24.30 19.63 4.71
C SER A 422 -23.37 20.26 3.66
N ASN A 423 -23.80 21.34 3.00
CA ASN A 423 -22.96 22.05 2.03
C ASN A 423 -21.76 22.72 2.69
N THR A 424 -21.92 23.28 3.90
CA THR A 424 -20.80 23.80 4.68
C THR A 424 -19.78 22.71 4.98
N ILE A 425 -20.23 21.51 5.36
CA ILE A 425 -19.34 20.35 5.61
C ILE A 425 -18.61 19.95 4.33
N ILE A 426 -19.30 19.86 3.20
CA ILE A 426 -18.70 19.51 1.89
C ILE A 426 -17.63 20.55 1.50
N LEU A 427 -17.94 21.84 1.64
CA LEU A 427 -17.01 22.93 1.32
C LEU A 427 -15.78 22.93 2.24
N ALA A 428 -16.01 22.81 3.56
CA ALA A 428 -14.92 22.75 4.53
C ALA A 428 -13.99 21.55 4.27
N PHE A 429 -14.57 20.39 3.96
CA PHE A 429 -13.79 19.20 3.64
C PHE A 429 -13.03 19.33 2.32
N SER A 430 -13.68 19.86 1.28
CA SER A 430 -13.04 20.09 -0.02
C SER A 430 -11.86 21.06 0.11
N GLY A 431 -12.04 22.13 0.89
CA GLY A 431 -10.97 23.07 1.23
C GLY A 431 -9.83 22.41 2.01
N HIS A 432 -10.14 21.57 2.99
CA HIS A 432 -9.14 20.82 3.74
C HIS A 432 -8.34 19.87 2.84
N MET A 433 -9.00 19.08 1.99
CA MET A 433 -8.33 18.17 1.05
C MET A 433 -7.46 18.91 0.04
N TYR A 434 -7.93 20.05 -0.46
CA TYR A 434 -7.13 20.91 -1.34
C TYR A 434 -5.86 21.39 -0.63
N LEU A 435 -5.99 21.89 0.61
CA LEU A 435 -4.85 22.35 1.38
C LEU A 435 -3.87 21.20 1.66
N VAL A 436 -4.33 20.05 2.14
CA VAL A 436 -3.47 18.87 2.40
C VAL A 436 -2.72 18.44 1.14
N ASN A 437 -3.39 18.33 0.00
CA ASN A 437 -2.74 17.96 -1.26
C ASN A 437 -1.78 19.04 -1.76
N TYR A 438 -2.12 20.32 -1.60
CA TYR A 438 -1.25 21.44 -1.95
C TYR A 438 0.03 21.41 -1.10
N TYR A 439 -0.09 21.20 0.21
CA TYR A 439 1.06 21.06 1.11
C TYR A 439 1.90 19.84 0.72
N ASN A 440 1.31 18.66 0.56
CA ASN A 440 2.07 17.44 0.28
C ASN A 440 2.79 17.43 -1.09
N ASN A 441 2.25 18.11 -2.10
CA ASN A 441 2.80 18.07 -3.46
C ASN A 441 3.69 19.29 -3.80
N ASN A 442 3.44 20.46 -3.21
CA ASN A 442 4.13 21.70 -3.58
C ASN A 442 5.08 22.21 -2.49
N VAL A 443 4.98 21.71 -1.27
CA VAL A 443 5.96 22.02 -0.22
C VAL A 443 6.96 20.86 -0.22
N PRO A 444 8.23 21.10 -0.60
CA PRO A 444 9.25 20.05 -0.52
C PRO A 444 9.22 19.45 0.88
N ALA A 445 9.37 18.12 1.01
CA ALA A 445 9.55 17.47 2.32
C ALA A 445 10.65 18.14 3.17
N GLY A 446 11.56 18.87 2.49
CA GLY A 446 12.48 19.88 3.01
C GLY A 446 11.93 20.93 3.99
N VAL A 447 10.67 21.31 3.92
CA VAL A 447 10.16 22.51 4.64
C VAL A 447 9.31 22.14 5.86
N THR A 448 8.81 20.90 5.93
CA THR A 448 7.96 20.41 7.03
C THR A 448 8.62 19.34 7.88
N ASN A 449 9.78 18.83 7.48
CA ASN A 449 10.54 17.87 8.27
C ASN A 449 11.28 18.64 9.38
N ASN A 450 11.04 18.30 10.66
CA ASN A 450 11.75 18.89 11.80
C ASN A 450 13.28 18.71 11.69
N GLU A 451 13.74 17.77 10.88
CA GLU A 451 15.15 17.59 10.55
C GLU A 451 15.73 18.79 9.78
N LEU A 452 14.98 19.47 8.91
CA LEU A 452 15.48 20.66 8.21
C LEU A 452 15.52 21.91 9.07
N ALA A 453 14.76 21.97 10.16
CA ALA A 453 14.99 22.97 11.20
C ALA A 453 16.37 22.79 11.87
N PHE A 454 16.97 21.58 11.81
CA PHE A 454 18.34 21.31 12.21
C PHE A 454 19.37 21.66 11.12
N TYR A 455 19.02 21.49 9.84
CA TYR A 455 19.93 21.72 8.70
C TYR A 455 20.13 23.19 8.30
N GLU A 456 19.28 24.13 8.72
CA GLU A 456 19.45 25.57 8.38
C GLU A 456 20.67 26.24 9.05
N LYS A 457 21.47 25.53 9.85
CA LYS A 457 22.65 26.08 10.54
C LYS A 457 24.00 25.50 10.12
N VAL A 458 24.06 24.63 9.10
CA VAL A 458 25.31 23.99 8.68
C VAL A 458 25.52 24.18 7.18
N ASP A 459 26.62 24.82 6.78
CA ASP A 459 26.88 25.19 5.38
C ASP A 459 27.34 24.01 4.50
N LEU A 460 27.80 22.90 5.09
CA LEU A 460 28.36 21.75 4.38
C LEU A 460 28.20 20.45 5.17
N ASN A 461 27.62 19.42 4.53
CA ASN A 461 27.48 18.07 5.08
C ASN A 461 28.40 17.09 4.36
N ILE A 462 29.17 16.31 5.11
CA ILE A 462 30.05 15.25 4.58
C ILE A 462 29.54 13.90 5.10
N TYR A 463 29.05 13.05 4.21
CA TYR A 463 28.68 11.66 4.51
C TYR A 463 29.47 10.68 3.64
N ARG A 464 29.58 9.41 4.08
CA ARG A 464 30.26 8.34 3.34
C ARG A 464 29.29 7.19 3.07
N ASP A 465 29.25 6.74 1.82
CA ASP A 465 28.30 5.74 1.32
C ASP A 465 28.68 4.29 1.72
N LEU A 466 27.67 3.42 1.82
CA LEU A 466 27.55 2.17 2.60
C LEU A 466 28.46 0.96 2.24
N ASN A 467 29.59 1.13 1.55
CA ASN A 467 30.30 -0.01 0.90
C ASN A 467 31.76 -0.28 1.31
N VAL A 468 32.08 -0.29 2.61
CA VAL A 468 33.35 -0.87 3.12
C VAL A 468 33.13 -1.50 4.50
N LYS A 469 33.74 -2.68 4.74
CA LYS A 469 33.75 -3.50 5.98
C LYS A 469 33.43 -2.74 7.29
N LYS A 470 32.46 -3.28 8.06
CA LYS A 470 31.99 -2.80 9.38
C LYS A 470 33.11 -2.52 10.40
N ASP A 471 34.29 -3.12 10.26
CA ASP A 471 35.31 -3.05 11.33
C ASP A 471 36.30 -1.89 11.22
N ILE A 472 36.31 -1.07 10.16
CA ILE A 472 37.22 0.09 10.08
C ILE A 472 36.58 1.19 9.23
N VAL A 473 36.26 2.34 9.85
CA VAL A 473 36.77 3.70 9.52
C VAL A 473 35.94 4.74 10.30
N ALA A 474 36.41 5.14 11.49
CA ALA A 474 36.14 6.49 12.00
C ALA A 474 36.96 7.49 11.17
N LEU A 475 36.46 8.70 10.90
CA LEU A 475 37.33 9.80 10.50
C LEU A 475 38.31 10.02 11.67
N GLU A 476 39.58 9.67 11.47
CA GLU A 476 40.60 9.83 12.51
C GLU A 476 40.56 11.26 13.06
N GLU A 477 40.57 11.40 14.38
CA GLU A 477 40.40 12.67 15.07
C GLU A 477 41.42 13.74 14.61
N CYS A 478 42.62 13.28 14.25
CA CYS A 478 43.67 14.04 13.56
C CYS A 478 43.17 14.75 12.28
N LYS A 479 42.39 14.06 11.43
CA LYS A 479 41.88 14.62 10.17
C LYS A 479 40.74 15.62 10.40
N ILE A 480 39.93 15.42 11.45
CA ILE A 480 38.90 16.38 11.85
C ILE A 480 39.53 17.67 12.37
N ASN A 481 40.60 17.57 13.15
CA ASN A 481 41.34 18.74 13.65
C ASN A 481 42.07 19.52 12.53
N ASN A 482 42.49 18.83 11.48
CA ASN A 482 43.02 19.48 10.28
C ASN A 482 41.93 20.20 9.47
N LEU A 483 40.67 19.74 9.52
CA LEU A 483 39.54 20.45 8.92
C LEU A 483 39.16 21.68 9.74
N SER A 484 39.12 21.59 11.08
CA SER A 484 38.77 22.74 11.93
C SER A 484 39.80 23.86 11.90
N SER A 485 41.01 23.60 11.41
CA SER A 485 42.09 24.59 11.26
C SER A 485 42.12 25.27 9.89
N LEU A 486 41.22 24.93 8.96
CA LEU A 486 41.10 25.61 7.67
C LEU A 486 40.41 26.97 7.82
N ASN A 487 40.98 28.00 7.19
CA ASN A 487 40.42 29.35 7.18
C ASN A 487 39.02 29.36 6.54
N GLY A 488 38.04 29.86 7.28
CA GLY A 488 36.63 29.93 6.86
C GLY A 488 35.71 28.91 7.53
N ILE A 489 36.24 27.96 8.30
CA ILE A 489 35.44 27.01 9.08
C ILE A 489 35.30 27.53 10.51
N LYS A 490 34.07 27.86 10.92
CA LYS A 490 33.78 28.45 12.23
C LYS A 490 33.70 27.41 13.35
N GLU A 491 33.05 26.27 13.09
CA GLU A 491 32.85 25.20 14.05
C GLU A 491 32.56 23.88 13.31
N ILE A 492 32.95 22.74 13.89
CA ILE A 492 32.66 21.40 13.36
C ILE A 492 31.95 20.60 14.45
N TYR A 493 30.72 20.16 14.15
CA TYR A 493 29.95 19.30 15.04
C TYR A 493 30.16 17.83 14.66
N LYS A 494 30.64 17.04 15.62
CA LYS A 494 30.79 15.58 15.47
C LYS A 494 29.50 14.91 15.91
N VAL A 495 28.85 14.16 15.03
CA VAL A 495 27.67 13.35 15.38
C VAL A 495 28.00 11.88 15.08
N GLN A 496 27.75 11.00 16.04
CA GLN A 496 27.91 9.56 15.89
C GLN A 496 26.50 8.95 15.87
N HIS A 497 26.13 8.25 14.79
CA HIS A 497 24.75 7.79 14.57
C HIS A 497 24.67 6.27 14.35
N GLU A 498 23.73 5.62 15.04
CA GLU A 498 22.80 4.60 14.50
C GLU A 498 21.35 4.86 15.03
N ASP A 499 21.05 6.12 15.40
CA ASP A 499 19.82 6.76 15.96
C ASP A 499 19.63 6.80 17.49
N GLY A 500 19.55 8.03 18.03
CA GLY A 500 19.10 8.38 19.38
C GLY A 500 18.86 9.90 19.55
N TYR A 501 17.70 10.29 20.11
CA TYR A 501 17.23 11.68 20.25
C TYR A 501 17.68 12.34 21.56
N GLU A 502 18.00 13.64 21.52
CA GLU A 502 18.52 14.39 22.67
C GLU A 502 17.44 15.19 23.44
N TYR A 503 17.63 15.28 24.76
CA TYR A 503 16.73 15.88 25.74
C TYR A 503 16.87 17.41 25.80
N LEU A 504 15.78 18.13 25.57
CA LEU A 504 15.76 19.59 25.63
C LEU A 504 15.54 20.07 27.07
N ASN A 505 16.58 20.67 27.68
CA ASN A 505 16.47 21.24 29.02
C ASN A 505 15.66 22.55 28.97
N THR A 506 14.46 22.53 29.55
CA THR A 506 13.49 23.63 29.55
C THR A 506 14.00 24.93 30.18
N SER A 507 15.10 24.87 30.94
CA SER A 507 15.77 26.06 31.50
C SER A 507 16.47 26.95 30.47
N GLN A 508 16.64 26.49 29.22
CA GLN A 508 17.21 27.27 28.11
C GLN A 508 16.15 27.94 27.22
N LEU A 509 14.86 27.74 27.50
CA LEU A 509 13.79 28.39 26.75
C LEU A 509 13.68 29.86 27.17
N THR A 510 13.68 30.78 26.20
CA THR A 510 13.45 32.21 26.46
C THR A 510 12.07 32.46 27.07
N THR A 511 11.94 33.50 27.89
CA THR A 511 10.72 33.87 28.63
C THR A 511 9.44 33.99 27.79
N LYS A 512 9.59 34.18 26.48
CA LYS A 512 8.49 34.20 25.49
C LYS A 512 7.73 32.86 25.37
N TYR A 513 8.33 31.75 25.79
CA TYR A 513 7.72 30.41 25.78
C TYR A 513 7.40 29.86 27.18
N THR A 514 7.69 30.62 28.25
CA THR A 514 7.45 30.21 29.64
C THR A 514 6.35 31.02 30.34
N THR A 515 5.68 31.94 29.64
CA THR A 515 4.60 32.77 30.21
C THR A 515 3.28 32.51 29.49
N THR A 516 2.51 31.56 30.01
CA THR A 516 1.05 31.61 29.90
C THR A 516 0.55 32.40 31.10
N ASP A 517 0.08 33.63 30.86
CA ASP A 517 -1.03 34.22 31.62
C ASP A 517 -1.63 35.42 30.86
N ASP A 518 -2.94 35.27 30.59
CA ASP A 518 -4.01 36.26 30.58
C ASP A 518 -3.78 37.71 30.11
N LYS A 519 -4.39 38.04 28.96
CA LYS A 519 -5.53 38.97 28.82
C LYS A 519 -5.78 39.32 27.33
N GLY A 520 -7.02 39.14 26.89
CA GLY A 520 -7.53 39.55 25.58
C GLY A 520 -8.71 38.71 25.13
#